data_AF-A0A061F009-F1
#
_entry.id   AF-A0A061F009-F1
#
_cell.length_a   1.000
_cell.length_b   1.000
_cell.length_c   1.000
_cell.angle_alpha   90.00
_cell.angle_beta   90.00
_cell.angle_gamma   90.00
#
_symmetry.space_group_name_H-M   'P 1'
#
loop_
_entity.id
_entity.type
_entity.pdbx_description
1 polymer ?
#
loop_
_entity_poly.entity_id
_entity_poly.type
_entity_poly.pdbx_seq_one_letter_code
_entity_poly.pdbx_strand_id
1 'polypeptide(L)'
;MVEVIYDKVTGRSRGFGFVTMSTAEEVEAAAQQFNGYELEGRALRVNSGPPPPRREEFSPRGSRGAPALGASNRVYVGNLSWGVDDLALETLFSEQGKVVEAKVVYDRESGRSRGFGFVTYNSAEEVDSAIKSLNGVDLDGRPIRVSVAESRPRRQF
;
A
#
# COMPACT_ATOMS: atom_id res chain seq x y z
N MET A 1 -16.48 -8.85 27.85
CA MET A 1 -15.75 -7.63 28.26
C MET A 1 -16.05 -6.52 27.26
N VAL A 2 -16.27 -5.28 27.69
CA VAL A 2 -16.51 -4.14 26.79
C VAL A 2 -15.51 -3.03 27.10
N GLU A 3 -14.79 -2.54 26.10
CA GLU A 3 -13.82 -1.45 26.19
C GLU A 3 -14.22 -0.32 25.22
N VAL A 4 -14.78 0.76 25.74
CA VAL A 4 -15.07 1.96 24.92
C VAL A 4 -13.86 2.87 24.92
N ILE A 5 -13.40 3.30 23.73
CA ILE A 5 -12.23 4.16 23.63
C ILE A 5 -12.66 5.62 23.72
N TYR A 6 -12.20 6.29 24.77
CA TYR A 6 -12.40 7.72 24.97
C TYR A 6 -11.16 8.51 24.58
N ASP A 7 -11.37 9.71 24.09
CA ASP A 7 -10.32 10.68 23.85
C ASP A 7 -9.82 11.20 25.21
N LYS A 8 -8.56 10.92 25.55
CA LYS A 8 -8.00 11.25 26.88
C LYS A 8 -7.86 12.75 27.13
N VAL A 9 -7.94 13.58 26.08
CA VAL A 9 -7.78 15.03 26.17
C VAL A 9 -9.13 15.72 26.34
N THR A 10 -10.15 15.27 25.61
CA THR A 10 -11.48 15.90 25.58
C THR A 10 -12.55 15.14 26.36
N GLY A 11 -12.27 13.91 26.81
CA GLY A 11 -13.21 13.02 27.49
C GLY A 11 -14.33 12.49 26.59
N ARG A 12 -14.36 12.88 25.30
CA ARG A 12 -15.39 12.45 24.35
C ARG A 12 -15.10 11.04 23.85
N SER A 13 -16.14 10.24 23.65
CA SER A 13 -15.98 8.92 23.03
C SER A 13 -15.42 9.08 21.62
N ARG A 14 -14.45 8.24 21.23
CA ARG A 14 -13.84 8.30 19.90
C ARG A 14 -14.73 7.68 18.81
N GLY A 15 -15.97 7.35 19.15
CA GLY A 15 -16.94 6.74 18.25
C GLY A 15 -16.68 5.27 17.93
N PHE A 16 -15.83 4.59 18.70
CA PHE A 16 -15.63 3.14 18.60
C PHE A 16 -15.30 2.52 19.96
N GLY A 17 -15.64 1.24 20.09
CA GLY A 17 -15.33 0.41 21.25
C GLY A 17 -15.13 -1.04 20.82
N PHE A 18 -14.48 -1.82 21.68
CA PHE A 18 -14.23 -3.23 21.48
C PHE A 18 -15.12 -4.03 22.44
N VAL A 19 -15.77 -5.06 21.91
CA VAL A 19 -16.58 -5.99 22.70
C VAL A 19 -15.98 -7.37 22.54
N THR A 20 -15.49 -7.94 23.64
CA THR A 20 -15.04 -9.32 23.72
C THR A 20 -16.20 -10.17 24.25
N MET A 21 -16.75 -11.02 23.39
CA MET A 21 -17.73 -12.04 23.79
C MET A 21 -17.02 -13.35 24.15
N SER A 22 -17.73 -14.24 24.84
CA SER A 22 -17.18 -15.53 25.28
C SER A 22 -17.09 -16.56 24.14
N THR A 23 -17.93 -16.44 23.10
CA THR A 23 -17.94 -17.35 21.96
C THR A 23 -17.85 -16.60 20.62
N ALA A 24 -17.17 -17.19 19.64
CA ALA A 24 -17.01 -16.60 18.31
C ALA A 24 -18.34 -16.55 17.52
N GLU A 25 -19.23 -17.50 17.76
CA GLU A 25 -20.57 -17.56 17.15
C GLU A 25 -21.40 -16.34 17.56
N GLU A 26 -21.36 -15.95 18.84
CA GLU A 26 -22.00 -14.72 19.33
C GLU A 26 -21.39 -13.45 18.72
N VAL A 27 -20.07 -13.42 18.49
CA VAL A 27 -19.40 -12.27 17.85
C VAL A 27 -19.88 -12.09 16.42
N GLU A 28 -19.98 -13.18 15.66
CA GLU A 28 -20.41 -13.13 14.26
C GLU A 28 -21.89 -12.77 14.13
N ALA A 29 -22.74 -13.34 14.99
CA ALA A 29 -24.16 -13.01 15.05
C ALA A 29 -24.37 -11.53 15.44
N ALA A 30 -23.64 -11.03 16.43
CA ALA A 30 -23.69 -9.62 16.83
C ALA A 30 -23.13 -8.71 15.73
N ALA A 31 -22.03 -9.09 15.07
CA ALA A 31 -21.47 -8.32 13.96
C ALA A 31 -22.49 -8.18 12.83
N GLN A 32 -23.14 -9.26 12.41
CA GLN A 32 -24.14 -9.21 11.34
C GLN A 32 -25.41 -8.46 11.75
N GLN A 33 -25.88 -8.65 12.98
CA GLN A 33 -27.12 -8.04 13.45
C GLN A 33 -26.99 -6.54 13.71
N PHE A 34 -25.83 -6.07 14.19
CA PHE A 34 -25.61 -4.68 14.55
C PHE A 34 -24.81 -3.88 13.51
N ASN A 35 -24.20 -4.53 12.52
CA ASN A 35 -23.56 -3.82 11.41
C ASN A 35 -24.62 -3.14 10.52
N GLY A 36 -24.62 -1.81 10.52
CA GLY A 36 -25.62 -0.98 9.86
C GLY A 36 -26.76 -0.52 10.78
N TYR A 37 -26.73 -0.91 12.07
CA TYR A 37 -27.74 -0.45 13.02
C TYR A 37 -27.57 1.05 13.28
N GLU A 38 -28.65 1.81 13.13
CA GLU A 38 -28.62 3.26 13.33
C GLU A 38 -28.84 3.58 14.82
N LEU A 39 -27.78 4.07 15.48
CA LEU A 39 -27.82 4.43 16.90
C LEU A 39 -27.55 5.93 17.01
N GLU A 40 -28.52 6.68 17.54
CA GLU A 40 -28.49 8.15 17.64
C GLU A 40 -28.21 8.88 16.30
N GLY A 41 -28.76 8.36 15.21
CA GLY A 41 -28.59 8.94 13.86
C GLY A 41 -27.23 8.64 13.23
N ARG A 42 -26.46 7.69 13.79
CA ARG A 42 -25.18 7.23 13.25
C ARG A 42 -25.23 5.73 13.03
N ALA A 43 -25.06 5.31 11.78
CA ALA A 43 -24.93 3.89 11.44
C ALA A 43 -23.67 3.31 12.10
N LEU A 44 -23.89 2.31 12.96
CA LEU A 44 -22.83 1.54 13.58
C LEU A 44 -22.18 0.63 12.54
N ARG A 45 -20.86 0.56 12.57
CA ARG A 45 -20.10 -0.40 11.77
C ARG A 45 -19.46 -1.40 12.71
N VAL A 46 -19.97 -2.63 12.69
CA VAL A 46 -19.48 -3.71 13.56
C VAL A 46 -18.68 -4.65 12.68
N ASN A 47 -17.40 -4.85 13.03
CA ASN A 47 -16.53 -5.80 12.35
C ASN A 47 -16.15 -6.89 13.35
N SER A 48 -16.21 -8.15 12.93
CA SER A 48 -15.63 -9.27 13.65
C SER A 48 -14.16 -9.40 13.29
N GLY A 49 -13.32 -9.62 14.29
CA GLY A 49 -11.88 -9.81 14.08
C GLY A 49 -11.16 -10.04 15.40
N PRO A 50 -9.96 -10.66 15.36
CA PRO A 50 -9.11 -10.75 16.54
C PRO A 50 -8.87 -9.33 17.08
N PRO A 51 -8.91 -9.12 18.41
CA PRO A 51 -8.65 -7.81 18.98
C PRO A 51 -7.28 -7.34 18.51
N PRO A 52 -7.13 -6.06 18.13
CA PRO A 52 -5.81 -5.54 17.84
C PRO A 52 -4.92 -5.80 19.05
N PRO A 53 -3.66 -6.25 18.86
CA PRO A 53 -2.76 -6.51 19.97
C PRO A 53 -2.71 -5.24 20.84
N ARG A 54 -3.03 -5.39 22.14
CA ARG A 54 -2.97 -4.28 23.09
C ARG A 54 -1.59 -3.67 23.02
N ARG A 55 -1.57 -2.40 22.62
CA ARG A 55 -0.39 -1.65 22.20
C ARG A 55 0.53 -1.36 23.39
N GLU A 56 1.56 -2.16 23.53
CA GLU A 56 2.93 -1.68 23.81
C GLU A 56 3.65 -1.90 22.47
N GLU A 57 3.46 -1.03 21.47
CA GLU A 57 4.44 0.01 21.19
C GLU A 57 3.86 1.07 20.24
N PHE A 58 4.22 2.30 20.52
CA PHE A 58 3.99 3.45 19.67
C PHE A 58 5.01 3.42 18.52
N SER A 59 4.55 3.22 17.28
CA SER A 59 5.19 3.82 16.11
C SER A 59 4.17 4.72 15.40
N PRO A 60 4.35 6.05 15.41
CA PRO A 60 3.52 6.97 14.66
C PRO A 60 4.08 7.21 13.26
N ARG A 61 3.17 7.30 12.27
CA ARG A 61 3.34 7.65 10.84
C ARG A 61 3.82 6.49 9.95
N GLY A 62 3.21 6.23 8.78
CA GLY A 62 2.41 7.11 7.93
C GLY A 62 1.17 6.45 7.34
N SER A 63 0.09 7.23 7.34
CA SER A 63 -1.03 7.04 6.42
C SER A 63 -0.64 7.53 5.03
N ARG A 64 -0.78 6.69 4.01
CA ARG A 64 -1.36 7.02 2.69
C ARG A 64 -1.28 5.80 1.76
N GLY A 65 -2.43 5.40 1.20
CA GLY A 65 -2.47 4.64 -0.05
C GLY A 65 -3.31 3.36 -0.04
N ALA A 66 -4.63 3.54 -0.07
CA ALA A 66 -5.66 2.77 -0.78
C ALA A 66 -5.67 1.21 -0.76
N PRO A 67 -6.83 0.58 -0.52
CA PRO A 67 -7.14 -0.73 -1.06
C PRO A 67 -7.55 -0.59 -2.54
N ALA A 68 -6.81 -1.20 -3.46
CA ALA A 68 -7.25 -1.43 -4.85
C ALA A 68 -6.50 -2.67 -5.37
N LEU A 69 -7.11 -3.86 -5.39
CA LEU A 69 -7.90 -4.35 -6.53
C LEU A 69 -7.21 -4.06 -7.87
N GLY A 70 -6.25 -4.94 -8.21
CA GLY A 70 -5.52 -4.93 -9.46
C GLY A 70 -4.03 -4.91 -9.23
N ALA A 71 -3.48 -6.03 -8.74
CA ALA A 71 -2.05 -6.27 -8.68
C ALA A 71 -1.49 -6.27 -10.11
N SER A 72 -1.26 -5.09 -10.67
CA SER A 72 -0.36 -4.93 -11.78
C SER A 72 1.03 -5.15 -11.25
N ASN A 73 1.71 -6.14 -11.80
CA ASN A 73 3.10 -6.47 -11.48
C ASN A 73 4.06 -5.38 -12.00
N ARG A 74 3.66 -4.09 -11.96
CA ARG A 74 4.36 -2.98 -12.56
C ARG A 74 4.86 -2.02 -11.49
N VAL A 75 6.08 -1.57 -11.69
CA VAL A 75 6.85 -0.72 -10.80
C VAL A 75 7.17 0.57 -11.53
N TYR A 76 6.97 1.67 -10.85
CA TYR A 76 7.40 2.98 -11.25
C TYR A 76 8.77 3.26 -10.65
N VAL A 77 9.70 3.72 -11.49
CA VAL A 77 11.05 4.08 -11.09
C VAL A 77 11.28 5.54 -11.49
N GLY A 78 11.40 6.43 -10.52
CA GLY A 78 11.64 7.86 -10.70
C GLY A 78 13.01 8.28 -10.17
N ASN A 79 13.37 9.53 -10.45
CA ASN A 79 14.66 10.11 -10.06
C ASN A 79 15.88 9.37 -10.64
N LEU A 80 15.70 8.74 -11.81
CA LEU A 80 16.79 8.09 -12.54
C LEU A 80 17.76 9.13 -13.12
N SER A 81 19.04 8.80 -13.15
CA SER A 81 20.03 9.61 -13.86
C SER A 81 19.77 9.59 -15.37
N TRP A 82 20.21 10.64 -16.07
CA TRP A 82 19.99 10.76 -17.51
C TRP A 82 20.77 9.73 -18.33
N GLY A 83 21.84 9.17 -17.76
CA GLY A 83 22.63 8.10 -18.35
C GLY A 83 22.05 6.69 -18.13
N VAL A 84 20.91 6.56 -17.45
CA VAL A 84 20.30 5.25 -17.19
C VAL A 84 19.45 4.82 -18.37
N ASP A 85 19.85 3.71 -18.98
CA ASP A 85 19.13 3.01 -20.02
C ASP A 85 18.23 1.88 -19.47
N ASP A 86 17.38 1.36 -20.35
CA ASP A 86 16.50 0.21 -20.06
C ASP A 86 17.28 -1.03 -19.64
N LEU A 87 18.47 -1.26 -20.20
CA LEU A 87 19.30 -2.43 -19.89
C LEU A 87 19.87 -2.37 -18.47
N ALA A 88 20.40 -1.21 -18.06
CA ALA A 88 20.89 -0.97 -16.71
C ALA A 88 19.75 -1.15 -15.68
N LEU A 89 18.57 -0.65 -16.02
CA LEU A 89 17.39 -0.74 -15.18
C LEU A 89 16.88 -2.19 -15.07
N GLU A 90 16.86 -2.94 -16.17
CA GLU A 90 16.51 -4.36 -16.17
C GLU A 90 17.50 -5.18 -15.34
N THR A 91 18.80 -4.89 -15.44
CA THR A 91 19.85 -5.60 -14.70
C THR A 91 19.69 -5.41 -13.19
N LEU A 92 19.51 -4.16 -12.74
CA LEU A 92 19.31 -3.85 -11.31
C LEU A 92 18.04 -4.47 -10.74
N PHE A 93 16.94 -4.42 -11.52
CA PHE A 93 15.66 -4.96 -11.09
C PHE A 93 15.64 -6.49 -11.17
N SER A 94 16.45 -7.09 -12.03
CA SER A 94 16.62 -8.55 -12.11
C SER A 94 17.22 -9.16 -10.84
N GLU A 95 17.94 -8.39 -10.03
CA GLU A 95 18.44 -8.86 -8.73
C GLU A 95 17.32 -9.13 -7.71
N GLN A 96 16.17 -8.46 -7.86
CA GLN A 96 15.05 -8.57 -6.93
C GLN A 96 13.96 -9.53 -7.39
N GLY A 97 13.95 -9.88 -8.67
CA GLY A 97 12.97 -10.78 -9.25
C GLY A 97 13.05 -10.86 -10.77
N LYS A 98 12.17 -11.62 -11.38
CA LYS A 98 12.16 -11.81 -12.82
C LYS A 98 11.46 -10.65 -13.53
N VAL A 99 12.26 -9.77 -14.14
CA VAL A 99 11.76 -8.69 -14.99
C VAL A 99 11.19 -9.27 -16.29
N VAL A 100 9.96 -8.88 -16.60
CA VAL A 100 9.24 -9.21 -17.84
C VAL A 100 9.42 -8.11 -18.88
N GLU A 101 9.39 -6.84 -18.45
CA GLU A 101 9.57 -5.70 -19.35
C GLU A 101 10.13 -4.51 -18.57
N ALA A 102 11.27 -3.96 -19.00
CA ALA A 102 11.79 -2.68 -18.51
C ALA A 102 11.71 -1.62 -19.62
N LYS A 103 11.24 -0.42 -19.27
CA LYS A 103 11.15 0.69 -20.23
C LYS A 103 11.38 2.03 -19.57
N VAL A 104 12.44 2.71 -19.98
CA VAL A 104 12.73 4.11 -19.61
C VAL A 104 11.91 5.04 -20.49
N VAL A 105 11.39 6.12 -19.89
CA VAL A 105 10.65 7.15 -20.63
C VAL A 105 11.61 8.27 -21.03
N TYR A 106 11.76 8.42 -22.34
CA TYR A 106 12.53 9.49 -22.95
C TYR A 106 11.60 10.61 -23.41
N ASP A 107 12.10 11.84 -23.32
CA ASP A 107 11.45 13.02 -23.83
C ASP A 107 11.54 13.03 -25.36
N ARG A 108 10.39 13.14 -26.04
CA ARG A 108 10.33 13.03 -27.50
C ARG A 108 10.86 14.25 -28.23
N GLU A 109 10.90 15.41 -27.58
CA GLU A 109 11.36 16.67 -28.19
C GLU A 109 12.86 16.85 -28.02
N SER A 110 13.40 16.57 -26.83
CA SER A 110 14.81 16.73 -26.53
C SER A 110 15.65 15.45 -26.67
N GLY A 111 15.01 14.28 -26.81
CA GLY A 111 15.68 12.98 -26.84
C GLY A 111 16.33 12.58 -25.51
N ARG A 112 16.10 13.35 -24.44
CA ARG A 112 16.71 13.13 -23.12
C ARG A 112 15.82 12.28 -22.23
N SER A 113 16.40 11.45 -21.38
CA SER A 113 15.65 10.68 -20.38
C SER A 113 14.85 11.63 -19.50
N ARG A 114 13.56 11.32 -19.27
CA ARG A 114 12.72 12.13 -18.36
C ARG A 114 13.03 11.87 -16.88
N GLY A 115 14.03 11.04 -16.59
CA GLY A 115 14.42 10.63 -15.25
C GLY A 115 13.42 9.69 -14.60
N PHE A 116 12.58 9.01 -15.39
CA PHE A 116 11.68 7.98 -14.90
C PHE A 116 11.46 6.86 -15.93
N GLY A 117 11.09 5.69 -15.43
CA GLY A 117 10.83 4.48 -16.19
C GLY A 117 9.81 3.59 -15.49
N PHE A 118 9.48 2.49 -16.16
CA PHE A 118 8.57 1.48 -15.66
C PHE A 118 9.17 0.09 -15.84
N VAL A 119 8.99 -0.76 -14.83
CA VAL A 119 9.40 -2.17 -14.85
C VAL A 119 8.18 -3.02 -14.62
N THR A 120 8.04 -4.12 -15.34
CA THR A 120 7.00 -5.11 -15.12
C THR A 120 7.67 -6.40 -14.70
N TYR A 121 7.23 -6.99 -13.59
CA TYR A 121 7.64 -8.27 -13.04
C TYR A 121 6.64 -9.37 -13.36
N ASN A 122 7.00 -10.60 -13.01
CA ASN A 122 6.13 -11.75 -13.16
C ASN A 122 5.09 -11.84 -12.04
N SER A 123 5.45 -11.45 -10.82
CA SER A 123 4.60 -11.51 -9.62
C SER A 123 4.60 -10.19 -8.84
N ALA A 124 3.49 -9.93 -8.15
CA ALA A 124 3.35 -8.74 -7.30
C ALA A 124 4.21 -8.81 -6.01
N GLU A 125 4.59 -10.01 -5.57
CA GLU A 125 5.50 -10.20 -4.43
C GLU A 125 6.92 -9.71 -4.75
N GLU A 126 7.38 -9.93 -5.98
CA GLU A 126 8.65 -9.44 -6.50
C GLU A 126 8.65 -7.91 -6.58
N VAL A 127 7.51 -7.32 -6.98
CA VAL A 127 7.32 -5.87 -7.00
C VAL A 127 7.49 -5.26 -5.62
N ASP A 128 6.78 -5.78 -4.61
CA ASP A 128 6.84 -5.25 -3.24
C ASP A 128 8.26 -5.38 -2.64
N SER A 129 8.91 -6.52 -2.89
CA SER A 129 10.29 -6.76 -2.47
C SER A 129 11.25 -5.78 -3.14
N ALA A 130 11.13 -5.60 -4.46
CA ALA A 130 11.94 -4.65 -5.22
C ALA A 130 11.73 -3.20 -4.74
N ILE A 131 10.50 -2.80 -4.43
CA ILE A 131 10.23 -1.46 -3.88
C ILE A 131 10.91 -1.29 -2.53
N LYS A 132 10.83 -2.28 -1.63
CA LYS A 132 11.42 -2.18 -0.30
C LYS A 132 12.95 -2.13 -0.33
N SER A 133 13.58 -2.91 -1.22
CA SER A 133 15.03 -2.99 -1.31
C SER A 133 15.66 -1.91 -2.19
N LEU A 134 15.02 -1.55 -3.31
CA LEU A 134 15.60 -0.64 -4.31
C LEU A 134 15.15 0.81 -4.14
N ASN A 135 14.09 1.09 -3.37
CA ASN A 135 13.68 2.47 -3.12
C ASN A 135 14.72 3.21 -2.27
N GLY A 136 15.33 4.23 -2.87
CA GLY A 136 16.38 5.04 -2.27
C GLY A 136 17.79 4.57 -2.60
N VAL A 137 17.96 3.54 -3.42
CA VAL A 137 19.30 3.08 -3.85
C VAL A 137 19.97 4.15 -4.70
N ASP A 138 21.22 4.47 -4.38
CA ASP A 138 22.03 5.38 -5.18
C ASP A 138 22.44 4.71 -6.50
N LEU A 139 21.92 5.24 -7.59
CA LEU A 139 22.21 4.81 -8.95
C LEU A 139 22.78 6.00 -9.70
N ASP A 140 24.04 5.88 -10.13
CA ASP A 140 24.78 6.95 -10.82
C ASP A 140 24.86 8.26 -9.99
N GLY A 141 25.01 8.11 -8.66
CA GLY A 141 25.09 9.24 -7.72
C GLY A 141 23.75 9.92 -7.44
N ARG A 142 22.63 9.29 -7.78
CA ARG A 142 21.27 9.77 -7.47
C ARG A 142 20.43 8.67 -6.83
N PRO A 143 19.76 8.94 -5.69
CA PRO A 143 18.88 7.95 -5.06
C PRO A 143 17.62 7.76 -5.92
N ILE A 144 17.41 6.55 -6.42
CA ILE A 144 16.23 6.22 -7.23
C ILE A 144 15.00 6.11 -6.34
N ARG A 145 13.85 6.44 -6.91
CA ARG A 145 12.57 6.34 -6.22
C ARG A 145 11.75 5.23 -6.83
N VAL A 146 11.45 4.20 -6.05
CA VAL A 146 10.74 3.01 -6.53
C VAL A 146 9.37 2.96 -5.86
N SER A 147 8.31 2.75 -6.63
CA SER A 147 6.93 2.69 -6.10
C SER A 147 6.04 1.79 -6.97
N VAL A 148 4.95 1.28 -6.40
CA VAL A 148 3.96 0.51 -7.19
C VAL A 148 3.39 1.44 -8.27
N ALA A 149 3.41 0.99 -9.52
CA ALA A 149 2.74 1.72 -10.58
C ALA A 149 1.24 1.44 -10.50
N GLU A 150 0.42 2.50 -10.40
CA GLU A 150 -1.03 2.33 -10.53
C GLU A 150 -1.35 1.79 -11.92
N SER A 151 -1.90 0.56 -11.99
CA SER A 151 -2.52 0.08 -13.21
C SER A 151 -3.69 0.99 -13.52
N ARG A 152 -3.52 1.86 -14.51
CA ARG A 152 -4.71 2.28 -15.25
C ARG A 152 -5.23 1.03 -15.94
N PRO A 153 -6.47 0.58 -15.66
CA PRO A 153 -7.00 -0.61 -16.30
C PRO A 153 -6.86 -0.42 -17.81
N ARG A 154 -6.25 -1.41 -18.47
CA ARG A 154 -6.30 -1.53 -19.94
C ARG A 154 -7.79 -1.60 -20.28
N ARG A 155 -8.35 -0.48 -20.72
CA ARG A 155 -9.71 -0.40 -21.22
C ARG A 155 -9.72 -1.19 -22.53
N GLN A 156 -10.02 -2.48 -22.42
CA GLN A 156 -10.35 -3.32 -23.57
C GLN A 156 -11.64 -2.77 -24.18
N PHE A 157 -11.61 -2.54 -25.48
CA PHE A 157 -12.76 -2.22 -26.32
C PHE A 157 -13.52 -3.50 -26.65
#